data_AF-A0A1I1HCJ2-F1
#
_entry.id   AF-A0A1I1HCJ2-F1
#
_cell.length_a   1.000
_cell.length_b   1.000
_cell.length_c   1.000
_cell.angle_alpha   90.00
_cell.angle_beta   90.00
_cell.angle_gamma   90.00
#
_symmetry.space_group_name_H-M   'P 1'
#
loop_
_entity.id
_entity.type
_entity.pdbx_description
1 polymer ?
#
loop_
_entity_poly.entity_id
_entity_poly.type
_entity_poly.pdbx_seq_one_letter_code
_entity_poly.pdbx_strand_id
1 'polypeptide(L)'
;MLEVKISGQRLELQDQLLGLEIGLHESLMLLAELDEILELPTKESQQLLRLYYQHYLGSLLLLPPRERQFLLQEASLEALACLLKMLQGTASEVQLRANLSQRRLRQLEEEPIFQASRPPSSTLLKETLGGFFEQLDQRILNGELQLPDPKEPSY
;
A
#
# COMPACT_ATOMS: atom_id res chain seq x y z
N MET A 1 5.67 -17.62 -24.59
CA MET A 1 4.76 -16.45 -24.62
C MET A 1 4.48 -16.12 -23.19
N LEU A 2 4.82 -14.91 -22.75
CA LEU A 2 4.69 -14.54 -21.33
C LEU A 2 3.21 -14.39 -20.97
N GLU A 3 2.71 -15.26 -20.11
CA GLU A 3 1.42 -15.10 -19.45
C GLU A 3 1.60 -14.23 -18.21
N VAL A 4 0.73 -13.22 -18.06
CA VAL A 4 0.70 -12.33 -16.90
C VAL A 4 -0.64 -12.53 -16.20
N LYS A 5 -0.61 -12.93 -14.93
CA LYS A 5 -1.79 -13.09 -14.09
C LYS A 5 -1.61 -12.33 -12.78
N ILE A 6 -2.72 -11.86 -12.22
CA ILE A 6 -2.73 -11.23 -10.90
C ILE A 6 -3.59 -12.10 -9.99
N SER A 7 -3.00 -12.59 -8.90
CA SER A 7 -3.66 -13.47 -7.94
C SER A 7 -3.14 -13.19 -6.54
N GLY A 8 -4.04 -13.05 -5.55
CA GLY A 8 -3.67 -13.00 -4.13
C GLY A 8 -2.56 -11.99 -3.79
N GLN A 9 -2.66 -10.76 -4.30
CA GLN A 9 -1.64 -9.69 -4.13
C GLN A 9 -0.31 -9.95 -4.83
N ARG A 10 -0.24 -10.88 -5.79
CA ARG A 10 0.96 -11.17 -6.57
C ARG A 10 0.74 -11.01 -8.07
N LEU A 11 1.81 -10.60 -8.75
CA LEU A 11 1.97 -10.68 -10.19
C LEU A 11 2.68 -12.00 -10.51
N GLU A 12 1.97 -12.89 -11.19
CA GLU A 12 2.50 -14.14 -11.71
C GLU A 12 2.90 -13.94 -13.17
N LEU A 13 4.18 -14.09 -13.46
CA LEU A 13 4.76 -14.04 -14.79
C LEU A 13 5.23 -15.45 -15.16
N GLN A 14 4.59 -16.06 -16.15
CA GLN A 14 4.87 -17.44 -16.54
C GLN A 14 5.21 -17.54 -18.03
N ASP A 15 6.33 -18.19 -18.33
CA ASP A 15 6.68 -18.67 -19.66
C ASP A 15 7.09 -20.16 -19.58
N GLN A 16 7.38 -20.79 -20.72
CA GLN A 16 7.72 -22.21 -20.80
C GLN A 16 8.96 -22.62 -19.98
N LEU A 17 9.81 -21.67 -19.62
CA LEU A 17 11.10 -21.90 -18.95
C LEU A 17 11.21 -21.23 -17.58
N LEU A 18 10.33 -20.27 -17.26
CA LEU A 18 10.47 -19.43 -16.07
C LEU A 18 9.10 -19.08 -15.50
N GLY A 19 8.93 -19.27 -14.20
CA GLY A 19 7.83 -18.74 -13.42
C GLY A 19 8.39 -17.75 -12.39
N LEU A 20 7.82 -16.56 -12.32
CA LEU A 20 8.19 -15.53 -11.37
C LEU A 20 6.94 -15.03 -10.66
N GLU A 21 7.00 -14.97 -9.34
CA GLU A 21 5.96 -14.38 -8.50
C GLU A 21 6.54 -13.16 -7.80
N ILE A 22 5.98 -11.98 -8.09
CA ILE A 22 6.39 -10.71 -7.46
C ILE A 22 5.20 -10.18 -6.65
N GLY A 23 5.43 -9.57 -5.48
CA GLY A 23 4.37 -8.85 -4.78
C GLY A 23 3.82 -7.70 -5.65
N LEU A 24 2.52 -7.40 -5.56
CA LEU A 24 1.93 -6.29 -6.30
C LEU A 24 2.52 -4.95 -5.87
N HIS A 25 2.81 -4.78 -4.57
CA HIS A 25 3.49 -3.58 -4.08
C HIS A 25 4.86 -3.41 -4.75
N GLU A 26 5.69 -4.47 -4.72
CA GLU A 26 7.00 -4.48 -5.37
C GLU A 26 6.91 -4.21 -6.88
N SER A 27 5.94 -4.83 -7.56
CA SER A 27 5.71 -4.65 -9.00
C SER A 27 5.37 -3.20 -9.35
N LEU A 28 4.53 -2.55 -8.53
CA LEU A 28 4.16 -1.15 -8.72
C LEU A 28 5.30 -0.19 -8.35
N MET A 29 6.12 -0.54 -7.35
CA MET A 29 7.36 0.20 -7.05
C MET A 29 8.33 0.14 -8.23
N LEU A 30 8.55 -1.05 -8.81
CA LEU A 30 9.39 -1.22 -10.00
C LEU A 30 8.87 -0.42 -11.19
N LEU A 31 7.55 -0.39 -11.40
CA LEU A 31 6.94 0.42 -12.47
C LEU A 31 7.19 1.92 -12.24
N ALA A 32 7.04 2.41 -11.00
CA ALA A 32 7.28 3.81 -10.68
C ALA A 32 8.76 4.19 -10.81
N GLU A 33 9.69 3.31 -10.40
CA GLU A 33 11.13 3.50 -10.61
C GLU A 33 11.49 3.56 -12.10
N LEU A 34 10.87 2.71 -12.93
CA LEU A 34 11.07 2.73 -14.38
C LEU A 34 10.57 4.03 -15.03
N ASP A 35 9.40 4.52 -14.64
CA ASP A 35 8.88 5.80 -15.12
C ASP A 35 9.82 6.97 -14.79
N GLU A 36 10.41 6.96 -13.59
CA GLU A 36 11.40 7.95 -13.16
C GLU A 36 12.70 7.87 -13.99
N ILE A 37 13.22 6.65 -14.23
CA ILE A 37 14.45 6.44 -15.03
C ILE A 37 14.25 6.83 -16.50
N LEU A 38 13.09 6.53 -17.06
CA LEU A 38 12.77 6.79 -18.47
C LEU A 38 12.29 8.23 -18.70
N GLU A 39 12.23 9.06 -17.65
CA GLU A 39 11.70 10.42 -17.66
C GLU A 39 10.32 10.52 -18.34
N LEU A 40 9.50 9.47 -18.17
CA LEU A 40 8.19 9.42 -18.80
C LEU A 40 7.30 10.51 -18.19
N PRO A 41 6.63 11.35 -18.99
CA PRO A 41 5.83 12.46 -18.49
C PRO A 41 4.53 11.99 -17.79
N THR A 42 4.25 10.69 -17.81
CA THR A 42 3.01 10.08 -17.36
C THR A 42 2.99 9.89 -15.84
N LYS A 43 1.97 10.43 -15.18
CA LYS A 43 1.67 10.19 -13.76
C LYS A 43 0.93 8.87 -13.52
N GLU A 44 0.97 7.95 -14.49
CA GLU A 44 0.14 6.74 -14.49
C GLU A 44 0.56 5.77 -13.38
N SER A 45 1.86 5.50 -13.21
CA SER A 45 2.37 4.67 -12.11
C SER A 45 2.01 5.24 -10.73
N GLN A 46 2.16 6.55 -10.55
CA GLN A 46 1.77 7.25 -9.31
C GLN A 46 0.27 7.15 -9.03
N GLN A 47 -0.56 7.22 -10.07
CA GLN A 47 -2.00 7.02 -9.94
C GLN A 47 -2.35 5.57 -9.60
N LEU A 48 -1.69 4.59 -10.23
CA LEU A 48 -1.85 3.17 -9.93
C LEU A 48 -1.45 2.86 -8.49
N LEU A 49 -0.34 3.42 -7.99
CA LEU A 49 0.08 3.31 -6.61
C LEU A 49 -0.96 3.87 -5.64
N ARG A 50 -1.49 5.05 -5.95
CA ARG A 50 -2.56 5.65 -5.13
C ARG A 50 -3.80 4.75 -5.08
N LEU A 51 -4.22 4.21 -6.22
CA LEU A 51 -5.38 3.30 -6.30
C LEU A 51 -5.12 2.00 -5.54
N TYR A 52 -3.90 1.45 -5.65
CA TYR A 52 -3.47 0.27 -4.89
C TYR A 52 -3.56 0.53 -3.39
N TYR A 53 -2.99 1.63 -2.89
CA TYR A 53 -3.07 1.95 -1.46
C TYR A 53 -4.50 2.23 -0.98
N GLN A 54 -5.34 2.88 -1.80
CA GLN A 54 -6.75 3.07 -1.49
C GLN A 54 -7.49 1.73 -1.32
N HIS A 55 -7.30 0.83 -2.28
CA HIS A 55 -7.92 -0.49 -2.25
C HIS A 55 -7.45 -1.28 -1.04
N TYR A 56 -6.14 -1.34 -0.84
CA TYR A 56 -5.53 -2.12 0.22
C TYR A 56 -5.91 -1.62 1.61
N LEU A 57 -5.91 -0.30 1.82
CA LEU A 57 -6.42 0.27 3.06
C LEU A 57 -7.92 0.05 3.22
N GLY A 58 -8.69 0.08 2.13
CA GLY A 58 -10.09 -0.33 2.14
C GLY A 58 -10.27 -1.72 2.73
N SER A 59 -9.51 -2.71 2.24
CA SER A 59 -9.49 -4.07 2.78
C SER A 59 -9.10 -4.11 4.26
N LEU A 60 -7.98 -3.45 4.62
CA LEU A 60 -7.48 -3.44 6.00
C LEU A 60 -8.49 -2.85 6.99
N LEU A 61 -9.24 -1.83 6.56
CA LEU A 61 -10.21 -1.15 7.40
C LEU A 61 -11.48 -1.98 7.64
N LEU A 62 -11.76 -2.97 6.79
CA LEU A 62 -12.85 -3.94 6.94
C LEU A 62 -12.51 -5.09 7.90
N LEU A 63 -11.25 -5.25 8.28
CA LEU A 63 -10.85 -6.27 9.25
C LEU A 63 -11.52 -6.07 10.62
N PRO A 64 -11.66 -7.14 11.41
CA PRO A 64 -12.11 -7.05 12.80
C PRO A 64 -11.32 -5.99 13.58
N PRO A 65 -11.97 -5.22 14.49
CA PRO A 65 -11.34 -4.08 15.15
C PRO A 65 -10.00 -4.39 15.83
N ARG A 66 -9.85 -5.59 16.40
CA ARG A 66 -8.60 -6.03 17.04
C ARG A 66 -7.46 -6.22 16.05
N GLU A 67 -7.72 -6.95 14.96
CA GLU A 67 -6.72 -7.20 13.91
C GLU A 67 -6.33 -5.90 13.21
N ARG A 68 -7.32 -5.07 12.88
CA ARG A 68 -7.09 -3.75 12.31
C ARG A 68 -6.23 -2.87 13.22
N GLN A 69 -6.55 -2.80 14.50
CA GLN A 69 -5.77 -2.00 15.45
C GLN A 69 -4.35 -2.54 15.61
N PHE A 70 -4.17 -3.86 15.62
CA PHE A 70 -2.86 -4.49 15.67
C PHE A 70 -2.00 -4.10 14.47
N LEU A 71 -2.53 -4.26 13.25
CA LEU A 71 -1.81 -3.90 12.02
C LEU A 71 -1.46 -2.41 11.93
N LEU A 72 -2.41 -1.54 12.28
CA LEU A 72 -2.15 -0.09 12.32
C LEU A 72 -1.16 0.30 13.42
N GLN A 73 -1.00 -0.53 14.45
CA GLN A 73 -0.01 -0.32 15.48
C GLN A 73 1.39 -0.74 15.06
N GLU A 74 1.51 -1.82 14.29
CA GLU A 74 2.78 -2.30 13.70
C GLU A 74 3.35 -1.34 12.66
N ALA A 75 2.49 -0.65 11.91
CA ALA A 75 2.93 0.37 10.95
C ALA A 75 3.72 1.50 11.63
N SER A 76 4.91 1.80 11.12
CA SER A 76 5.72 2.93 11.62
C SER A 76 4.99 4.27 11.43
N LEU A 77 5.39 5.28 12.22
CA LEU A 77 4.84 6.64 12.04
C LEU A 77 5.10 7.17 10.63
N GLU A 78 6.30 6.95 10.09
CA GLU A 78 6.68 7.33 8.73
C GLU A 78 5.81 6.64 7.67
N ALA A 79 5.56 5.33 7.82
CA ALA A 79 4.67 4.58 6.93
C ALA A 79 3.24 5.16 6.94
N LEU A 80 2.69 5.41 8.12
CA LEU A 80 1.37 6.02 8.27
C LEU A 80 1.33 7.45 7.70
N ALA A 81 2.39 8.24 7.87
CA ALA A 81 2.51 9.57 7.31
C ALA A 81 2.54 9.53 5.77
N CYS A 82 3.31 8.61 5.19
CA CYS A 82 3.33 8.33 3.74
C CYS A 82 1.94 7.98 3.22
N LEU A 83 1.25 7.04 3.86
CA LEU A 83 -0.09 6.61 3.46
C LEU A 83 -1.10 7.77 3.56
N LEU A 84 -1.12 8.50 4.67
CA LEU A 84 -2.00 9.66 4.82
C LEU A 84 -1.70 10.74 3.77
N LYS A 85 -0.43 10.96 3.44
CA LYS A 85 -0.03 11.93 2.41
C LYS A 85 -0.48 11.53 1.01
N MET A 86 -0.28 10.26 0.64
CA MET A 86 -0.73 9.72 -0.64
C MET A 86 -2.25 9.75 -0.80
N LEU A 87 -2.96 9.58 0.32
CA LEU A 87 -4.41 9.52 0.35
C LEU A 87 -5.07 10.87 0.63
N GLN A 88 -4.31 11.96 0.74
CA GLN A 88 -4.83 13.26 1.12
C GLN A 88 -6.06 13.67 0.27
N GLY A 89 -7.12 14.10 0.94
CA GLY A 89 -8.39 14.51 0.35
C GLY A 89 -9.33 13.36 -0.06
N THR A 90 -9.07 12.12 0.36
CA THR A 90 -9.89 10.94 0.01
C THR A 90 -10.66 10.41 1.22
N ALA A 91 -11.72 9.63 0.96
CA ALA A 91 -12.45 8.94 2.04
C ALA A 91 -11.55 7.99 2.84
N SER A 92 -10.59 7.33 2.18
CA SER A 92 -9.62 6.44 2.83
C SER A 92 -8.73 7.19 3.83
N GLU A 93 -8.36 8.45 3.56
CA GLU A 93 -7.63 9.28 4.55
C GLU A 93 -8.46 9.47 5.82
N VAL A 94 -9.74 9.87 5.66
CA VAL A 94 -10.64 10.13 6.79
C VAL A 94 -10.83 8.88 7.62
N GLN A 95 -11.02 7.73 6.97
CA GLN A 95 -11.20 6.45 7.66
C GLN A 95 -9.91 5.99 8.36
N LEU A 96 -8.74 6.16 7.72
CA LEU A 96 -7.45 5.85 8.35
C LEU A 96 -7.26 6.70 9.61
N ARG A 97 -7.49 8.02 9.52
CA ARG A 97 -7.41 8.93 10.67
C ARG A 97 -8.35 8.50 11.81
N ALA A 98 -9.58 8.10 11.50
CA ALA A 98 -10.56 7.67 12.49
C ALA A 98 -10.15 6.39 13.25
N ASN A 99 -9.22 5.60 12.71
CA ASN A 99 -8.71 4.38 13.33
C ASN A 99 -7.38 4.58 14.09
N LEU A 100 -6.89 5.81 14.16
CA LEU A 100 -5.67 6.16 14.90
C LEU A 100 -6.03 6.91 16.20
N SER A 101 -5.22 6.72 17.23
CA SER A 101 -5.41 7.47 18.48
C SER A 101 -5.06 8.94 18.29
N GLN A 102 -5.69 9.84 19.06
CA GLN A 102 -5.39 11.28 19.01
C GLN A 102 -3.90 11.59 19.21
N ARG A 103 -3.21 10.83 20.08
CA ARG A 103 -1.77 10.96 20.28
C ARG A 103 -0.99 10.65 18.99
N ARG A 104 -1.31 9.54 18.33
CA ARG A 104 -0.66 9.13 17.07
C ARG A 104 -0.93 10.15 15.97
N LEU A 105 -2.16 10.66 15.88
CA LEU A 105 -2.51 11.71 14.92
C LEU A 105 -1.67 12.97 15.09
N ARG A 106 -1.47 13.45 16.33
CA ARG A 106 -0.59 14.60 16.59
C ARG A 106 0.84 14.35 16.16
N GLN A 107 1.37 13.16 16.45
CA GLN A 107 2.73 12.79 16.01
C GLN A 107 2.83 12.79 14.48
N LEU A 108 1.81 12.25 13.79
CA LEU A 108 1.77 12.25 12.31
C LEU A 108 1.65 13.65 11.71
N GLU A 109 0.95 14.56 12.38
CA GLU A 109 0.86 15.96 11.95
C GLU A 109 2.21 16.69 12.07
N GLU A 110 3.11 16.21 12.93
CA GLU A 110 4.48 16.70 13.09
C GLU A 110 5.49 16.02 12.16
N GLU A 111 5.13 14.90 11.51
CA GLU A 111 6.02 14.16 10.62
C GLU A 111 6.38 14.97 9.35
N PRO A 112 7.68 15.12 9.02
CA PRO A 112 8.13 15.91 7.86
C PRO A 112 7.50 15.45 6.54
N ILE A 113 7.32 14.15 6.37
CA ILE A 113 6.72 13.54 5.18
C ILE A 113 5.28 14.03 4.99
N PHE A 114 4.51 14.11 6.07
CA PHE A 114 3.12 14.53 6.02
C PHE A 114 3.00 16.04 5.71
N GLN A 115 3.90 16.83 6.28
CA GLN A 115 3.97 18.29 6.09
C GLN A 115 4.50 18.72 4.72
N ALA A 116 5.21 17.84 4.01
CA ALA A 116 5.79 18.15 2.70
C ALA A 116 4.73 18.68 1.71
N SER A 117 5.11 19.61 0.83
CA SER A 117 4.18 20.19 -0.15
C SER A 117 3.85 19.25 -1.32
N ARG A 118 4.65 18.20 -1.50
CA ARG A 118 4.54 17.23 -2.61
C ARG A 118 4.24 15.83 -2.06
N PRO A 119 3.63 14.95 -2.87
CA PRO A 119 3.53 13.54 -2.53
C PRO A 119 4.93 12.91 -2.38
N PRO A 120 5.07 11.84 -1.56
CA PRO A 120 6.31 11.07 -1.44
C PRO A 120 6.79 10.55 -2.80
N SER A 121 8.11 10.48 -3.00
CA SER A 121 8.70 9.81 -4.17
C SER A 121 8.51 8.29 -4.08
N SER A 122 8.66 7.58 -5.21
CA SER A 122 8.62 6.12 -5.23
C SER A 122 9.66 5.49 -4.28
N THR A 123 10.87 6.05 -4.26
CA THR A 123 11.96 5.61 -3.36
C THR A 123 11.55 5.73 -1.89
N LEU A 124 10.98 6.88 -1.49
CA LEU A 124 10.56 7.10 -0.12
C LEU A 124 9.40 6.16 0.26
N LEU A 125 8.46 5.93 -0.65
CA LEU A 125 7.38 4.95 -0.45
C LEU A 125 7.96 3.55 -0.24
N LYS A 126 8.91 3.12 -1.08
CA LYS A 126 9.55 1.81 -0.96
C LYS A 126 10.26 1.63 0.39
N GLU A 127 11.05 2.61 0.79
CA GLU A 127 11.81 2.57 2.05
C GLU A 127 10.89 2.54 3.28
N THR A 128 9.83 3.33 3.27
CA THR A 128 8.93 3.48 4.43
C THR A 128 7.84 2.42 4.50
N LEU A 129 7.31 1.97 3.36
CA LEU A 129 6.19 1.06 3.27
C LEU A 129 6.60 -0.38 2.97
N GLY A 130 7.78 -0.61 2.39
CA GLY A 130 8.24 -1.93 1.94
C GLY A 130 8.10 -3.00 3.01
N GLY A 131 8.74 -2.80 4.17
CA GLY A 131 8.70 -3.76 5.27
C GLY A 131 7.28 -4.02 5.82
N PHE A 132 6.41 -3.01 5.82
CA PHE A 132 5.02 -3.17 6.27
C PHE A 132 4.22 -4.06 5.30
N PHE A 133 4.33 -3.79 3.99
CA PHE A 133 3.62 -4.57 2.98
C PHE A 133 4.19 -5.98 2.82
N GLU A 134 5.52 -6.15 2.90
CA GLU A 134 6.14 -7.47 2.91
C GLU A 134 5.62 -8.33 4.06
N GLN A 135 5.54 -7.78 5.28
CA GLN A 135 5.00 -8.49 6.43
C GLN A 135 3.53 -8.86 6.23
N LEU A 136 2.72 -7.95 5.71
CA LEU A 136 1.31 -8.23 5.41
C LEU A 136 1.16 -9.33 4.35
N ASP A 137 1.91 -9.24 3.25
CA ASP A 137 1.88 -10.22 2.18
C ASP A 137 2.27 -11.61 2.72
N GLN A 138 3.30 -11.70 3.57
CA GLN A 138 3.68 -12.96 4.24
C GLN A 138 2.55 -13.53 5.11
N ARG A 139 1.85 -12.69 5.89
CA ARG A 139 0.73 -13.13 6.72
C ARG A 139 -0.46 -13.60 5.89
N ILE A 140 -0.70 -12.98 4.73
CA ILE A 140 -1.73 -13.42 3.78
C ILE A 140 -1.35 -14.78 3.18
N LEU A 141 -0.10 -14.94 2.75
CA LEU A 141 0.41 -16.19 2.18
C LEU A 141 0.36 -17.36 3.17
N ASN A 142 0.66 -17.09 4.43
CA ASN A 142 0.57 -18.09 5.50
C ASN A 142 -0.87 -18.39 5.94
N GLY A 143 -1.86 -17.67 5.39
CA GLY A 143 -3.27 -17.79 5.76
C GLY A 143 -3.61 -17.22 7.14
N GLU A 144 -2.70 -16.46 7.76
CA GLU A 144 -2.90 -15.80 9.05
C GLU A 144 -3.79 -14.56 8.93
N LEU A 145 -3.85 -13.98 7.74
CA LEU A 145 -4.64 -12.80 7.42
C LEU A 145 -5.41 -13.03 6.13
N GLN A 146 -6.72 -12.77 6.15
CA GLN A 146 -7.54 -12.73 4.95
C GLN A 146 -8.06 -11.31 4.77
N LEU A 147 -7.67 -10.67 3.68
CA LEU A 147 -8.11 -9.33 3.35
C LEU A 147 -9.48 -9.39 2.65
N PRO A 148 -10.52 -8.75 3.20
CA PRO A 148 -11.80 -8.62 2.52
C PRO A 148 -11.64 -7.79 1.24
N ASP A 149 -12.39 -8.13 0.19
CA ASP A 149 -12.51 -7.26 -0.98
C ASP A 149 -13.36 -6.03 -0.60
N PRO A 150 -12.82 -4.80 -0.70
CA PRO A 150 -13.55 -3.58 -0.37
C PRO A 150 -14.67 -3.25 -1.37
N LYS A 151 -14.73 -3.95 -2.51
CA LYS A 151 -15.78 -3.81 -3.52
C LYS A 151 -16.86 -4.89 -3.41
N GLU A 152 -16.62 -5.97 -2.65
CA GLU A 152 -17.66 -6.97 -2.39
C GLU A 152 -18.55 -6.53 -1.22
N PRO A 153 -19.88 -6.72 -1.31
CA PRO A 153 -20.77 -6.41 -0.20
C PRO A 153 -20.44 -7.32 1.00
N SER A 154 -20.05 -6.70 2.11
CA SER A 154 -19.92 -7.40 3.40
C SER A 154 -21.33 -7.80 3.87
N TYR A 155 -21.65 -9.09 3.82
CA TYR A 155 -22.92 -9.63 4.32
C TYR A 155 -22.97 -9.69 5.84
#